data_AF-A0A9N9F8A4-F1
#
_entry.id   AF-A0A9N9F8A4-F1
#
_cell.length_a   1.000
_cell.length_b   1.000
_cell.length_c   1.000
_cell.angle_alpha   90.00
_cell.angle_beta   90.00
_cell.angle_gamma   90.00
#
_symmetry.space_group_name_H-M   'P 1'
#
loop_
_entity.id
_entity.type
_entity.pdbx_description
1 polymer ?
#
loop_
_entity_poly.entity_id
_entity_poly.type
_entity_poly.pdbx_seq_one_letter_code
_entity_poly.pdbx_strand_id
1 'polypeptide(L)'
;METTFFSDMAEDFKQLFETMEDLREYDGPEILKILIASDELGLQKLIDFIQKFLIDNRDDFLRQDPVGMLYIITRHLGFGSLKNDKNNISGATIGRISPSYYNYAVYCHSSYGPTFGAGKDLRCYDGTNNWRYSPSSYNNISLPSSFTVSDWEVFKVVTKA
;
A
#
# COMPACT_ATOMS: atom_id res chain seq x y z
N MET A 1 46.36 3.90 3.29
CA MET A 1 45.64 3.24 2.17
C MET A 1 44.14 3.06 2.47
N GLU A 2 43.68 3.28 3.72
CA GLU A 2 42.26 3.22 4.10
C GLU A 2 41.48 4.54 3.90
N THR A 3 42.16 5.67 3.72
CA THR A 3 41.53 7.01 3.75
C THR A 3 40.82 7.39 2.45
N THR A 4 41.15 6.76 1.32
CA THR A 4 40.52 7.04 0.02
C THR A 4 39.26 6.20 -0.20
N PHE A 5 39.21 4.97 0.30
CA PHE A 5 38.05 4.09 0.13
C PHE A 5 36.75 4.70 0.69
N PHE A 6 36.82 5.31 1.89
CA PHE A 6 35.66 5.97 2.49
C PHE A 6 35.30 7.29 1.81
N SER A 7 36.27 8.04 1.26
CA SER A 7 35.97 9.27 0.51
C SER A 7 35.38 8.96 -0.85
N ASP A 8 35.91 7.95 -1.54
CA ASP A 8 35.47 7.53 -2.87
C ASP A 8 34.06 6.95 -2.79
N MET A 9 33.79 6.13 -1.77
CA MET A 9 32.45 5.64 -1.47
C MET A 9 31.47 6.79 -1.15
N ALA A 10 31.89 7.80 -0.40
CA ALA A 10 31.04 8.95 -0.08
C ALA A 10 30.75 9.82 -1.32
N GLU A 11 31.72 9.97 -2.22
CA GLU A 11 31.56 10.72 -3.45
C GLU A 11 30.72 9.96 -4.47
N ASP A 12 30.87 8.63 -4.56
CA ASP A 12 29.99 7.76 -5.36
C ASP A 12 28.53 7.86 -4.87
N PHE A 13 28.31 7.89 -3.55
CA PHE A 13 26.97 8.08 -2.99
C PHE A 13 26.41 9.49 -3.20
N LYS A 14 27.26 10.51 -3.17
CA LYS A 14 26.88 11.89 -3.47
C LYS A 14 26.55 12.05 -4.95
N GLN A 15 27.34 11.46 -5.84
CA GLN A 15 27.09 11.39 -7.27
C GLN A 15 25.79 10.64 -7.59
N LEU A 16 25.50 9.54 -6.90
CA LEU A 16 24.24 8.79 -7.02
C LEU A 16 23.03 9.62 -6.57
N PHE A 17 23.21 10.45 -5.54
CA PHE A 17 22.17 11.35 -5.02
C PHE A 17 21.93 12.56 -5.92
N GLU A 18 23.01 13.14 -6.47
CA GLU A 18 22.95 14.25 -7.44
C GLU A 18 22.41 13.81 -8.81
N THR A 19 22.57 12.54 -9.19
CA THR A 19 22.00 11.99 -10.44
C THR A 19 20.52 11.62 -10.34
N MET A 20 19.95 11.53 -9.13
CA MET A 20 18.50 11.40 -8.92
C MET A 20 17.81 12.76 -8.97
N GLU A 21 18.01 13.51 -10.06
CA GLU A 21 17.52 14.89 -10.16
C GLU A 21 16.00 15.02 -10.40
N ASP A 22 15.29 13.94 -10.76
CA ASP A 22 13.83 13.92 -10.59
C ASP A 22 13.30 12.48 -10.47
N LEU A 23 12.98 12.04 -9.24
CA LEU A 23 12.29 10.76 -9.02
C LEU A 23 10.97 10.65 -9.79
N ARG A 24 10.39 11.76 -10.27
CA ARG A 24 9.17 11.79 -11.10
C ARG A 24 9.38 11.24 -12.51
N GLU A 25 10.61 11.04 -12.97
CA GLU A 25 10.88 10.37 -14.25
C GLU A 25 10.63 8.86 -14.19
N TYR A 26 10.55 8.29 -12.99
CA TYR A 26 10.34 6.87 -12.75
C TYR A 26 8.90 6.58 -12.34
N ASP A 27 8.41 5.39 -12.69
CA ASP A 27 7.12 4.92 -12.17
C ASP A 27 7.22 4.46 -10.70
N GLY A 28 6.07 4.34 -10.03
CA GLY A 28 6.01 3.92 -8.63
C GLY A 28 6.80 2.62 -8.36
N PRO A 29 6.59 1.54 -9.13
CA PRO A 29 7.35 0.30 -9.02
C PRO A 29 8.87 0.45 -9.15
N GLU A 30 9.37 1.32 -10.03
CA GLU A 30 10.80 1.59 -10.20
C GLU A 30 11.38 2.31 -8.98
N ILE A 31 10.70 3.32 -8.47
CA ILE A 31 11.09 4.03 -7.24
C ILE A 31 11.15 3.06 -6.06
N LEU A 32 10.24 2.09 -5.99
CA LEU A 32 10.27 1.05 -4.95
C LEU A 32 11.45 0.09 -5.09
N LYS A 33 11.82 -0.30 -6.31
CA LYS A 33 13.03 -1.13 -6.53
C LYS A 33 14.28 -0.39 -6.06
N ILE A 34 14.36 0.92 -6.32
CA ILE A 34 15.45 1.77 -5.82
C ILE A 34 15.44 1.81 -4.29
N LEU A 35 14.26 1.98 -3.67
CA LEU A 35 14.11 1.98 -2.22
C LEU A 35 14.55 0.64 -1.60
N ILE A 36 14.20 -0.49 -2.21
CA ILE A 36 14.63 -1.84 -1.79
C ILE A 36 16.14 -2.00 -1.93
N ALA A 37 16.72 -1.64 -3.08
CA ALA A 37 18.17 -1.70 -3.28
C ALA A 37 18.93 -0.80 -2.28
N SER A 38 18.34 0.36 -1.94
CA SER A 38 18.89 1.28 -0.93
C SER A 38 18.90 0.66 0.47
N ASP A 39 17.85 -0.09 0.83
CA ASP A 39 17.76 -0.87 2.09
C ASP A 39 18.83 -1.97 2.13
N GLU A 40 18.96 -2.75 1.05
CA GLU A 40 19.95 -3.83 0.92
C GLU A 40 21.40 -3.31 1.00
N LEU A 41 21.66 -2.11 0.50
CA LEU A 41 22.97 -1.45 0.51
C LEU A 41 23.21 -0.60 1.78
N GLY A 42 22.22 -0.48 2.68
CA GLY A 42 22.35 0.28 3.93
C GLY A 42 22.39 1.80 3.75
N LEU A 43 21.76 2.34 2.68
CA LEU A 43 21.85 3.75 2.28
C LEU A 43 20.79 4.61 2.97
N GLN A 44 20.91 4.78 4.28
CA GLN A 44 19.86 5.40 5.10
C GLN A 44 19.40 6.79 4.61
N LYS A 45 20.31 7.65 4.16
CA LYS A 45 19.94 8.98 3.64
C LYS A 45 19.06 8.90 2.39
N LEU A 46 19.35 7.95 1.51
CA LEU A 46 18.58 7.72 0.29
C LEU A 46 17.22 7.10 0.61
N ILE A 47 17.19 6.15 1.55
CA ILE A 47 15.97 5.57 2.10
C ILE A 47 15.05 6.68 2.64
N ASP A 48 15.58 7.60 3.47
CA ASP A 48 14.81 8.71 4.05
C ASP A 48 14.28 9.67 2.98
N PHE A 49 15.11 10.00 1.98
CA PHE A 49 14.73 10.85 0.86
C PHE A 49 13.58 10.25 0.03
N ILE A 50 13.72 8.99 -0.40
CA ILE A 50 12.70 8.32 -1.21
C ILE A 50 11.40 8.12 -0.43
N GLN A 51 11.49 7.73 0.85
CA GLN A 51 10.29 7.60 1.71
C GLN A 51 9.54 8.93 1.80
N LYS A 52 10.26 10.04 1.99
CA LYS A 52 9.67 11.37 2.01
C LYS A 52 9.04 11.74 0.68
N PHE A 53 9.74 11.50 -0.44
CA PHE A 53 9.22 11.75 -1.78
C PHE A 53 7.91 10.99 -2.05
N LEU A 54 7.86 9.69 -1.72
CA LEU A 54 6.67 8.86 -1.92
C LEU A 54 5.48 9.35 -1.08
N ILE A 55 5.71 9.79 0.17
CA ILE A 55 4.66 10.35 1.04
C ILE A 55 4.14 11.68 0.47
N ASP A 56 5.05 12.56 0.03
CA ASP A 56 4.72 13.88 -0.48
C ASP A 56 3.96 13.79 -1.83
N ASN A 57 4.17 12.73 -2.64
CA ASN A 57 3.53 12.50 -3.95
C ASN A 57 2.61 11.25 -3.96
N ARG A 58 1.98 10.94 -2.82
CA ARG A 58 1.24 9.67 -2.62
C ARG A 58 0.11 9.39 -3.62
N ASP A 59 -0.56 10.42 -4.13
CA ASP A 59 -1.69 10.24 -5.03
C ASP A 59 -1.21 9.78 -6.41
N ASP A 60 0.01 10.14 -6.78
CA ASP A 60 0.64 9.77 -8.05
C ASP A 60 1.29 8.39 -7.99
N PHE A 61 1.79 7.95 -6.82
CA PHE A 61 2.54 6.70 -6.72
C PHE A 61 1.88 5.65 -5.82
N LEU A 62 1.48 6.03 -4.60
CA LEU A 62 1.01 5.08 -3.60
C LEU A 62 -0.43 4.60 -3.85
N ARG A 63 -1.26 5.44 -4.48
CA ARG A 63 -2.66 5.09 -4.81
C ARG A 63 -2.81 4.29 -6.10
N GLN A 64 -1.80 4.26 -6.98
CA GLN A 64 -1.88 3.52 -8.24
C GLN A 64 -1.77 2.00 -8.04
N ASP A 65 -0.93 1.56 -7.10
CA ASP A 65 -0.79 0.13 -6.76
C ASP A 65 -0.76 -0.07 -5.23
N PRO A 66 -1.93 0.03 -4.56
CA PRO A 66 -2.00 -0.09 -3.11
C PRO A 66 -1.61 -1.48 -2.60
N VAL A 67 -1.72 -2.54 -3.42
CA VAL A 67 -1.38 -3.91 -3.02
C VAL A 67 0.11 -4.17 -3.10
N GLY A 68 0.76 -3.77 -4.19
CA GLY A 68 2.22 -3.84 -4.33
C GLY A 68 2.92 -3.00 -3.27
N MET A 69 2.39 -1.81 -2.98
CA MET A 69 2.88 -0.96 -1.89
C MET A 69 2.74 -1.62 -0.51
N LEU A 70 1.56 -2.18 -0.20
CA LEU A 70 1.36 -2.87 1.07
C LEU A 70 2.31 -4.06 1.23
N TYR A 71 2.53 -4.82 0.15
CA TYR A 71 3.45 -5.95 0.14
C TYR A 71 4.90 -5.53 0.44
N ILE A 72 5.40 -4.49 -0.23
CA ILE A 72 6.79 -4.02 -0.06
C ILE A 72 6.97 -3.43 1.34
N ILE A 73 6.06 -2.58 1.79
CA ILE A 73 6.17 -1.94 3.10
C ILE A 73 6.09 -2.99 4.23
N THR A 74 5.26 -4.02 4.11
CA THR A 74 5.17 -5.06 5.15
C THR A 74 6.41 -5.96 5.24
N ARG A 75 7.15 -6.16 4.14
CA ARG A 75 8.31 -7.07 4.10
C ARG A 75 9.63 -6.42 4.55
N HIS A 76 9.79 -5.11 4.39
CA HIS A 76 11.02 -4.40 4.73
C HIS A 76 10.91 -3.64 6.05
N LEU A 77 11.73 -4.00 7.03
CA LEU A 77 11.69 -3.39 8.37
C LEU A 77 12.15 -1.92 8.37
N GLY A 78 13.05 -1.53 7.45
CA GLY A 78 13.63 -0.19 7.34
C GLY A 78 12.69 0.94 6.91
N PHE A 79 11.49 0.62 6.43
CA PHE A 79 10.55 1.63 5.90
C PHE A 79 9.63 2.23 6.97
N GLY A 80 10.21 2.62 8.11
CA GLY A 80 9.47 3.12 9.27
C GLY A 80 8.65 4.38 9.00
N SER A 81 9.16 5.33 8.21
CA SER A 81 8.45 6.57 7.89
C SER A 81 7.23 6.32 7.00
N LEU A 82 7.36 5.46 5.99
CA LEU A 82 6.23 5.01 5.17
C LEU A 82 5.18 4.25 5.99
N LYS A 83 5.61 3.39 6.92
CA LYS A 83 4.71 2.62 7.80
C LYS A 83 3.91 3.51 8.74
N ASN A 84 4.55 4.54 9.31
CA ASN A 84 3.97 5.33 10.39
C ASN A 84 3.20 6.57 9.89
N ASP A 85 3.21 6.85 8.60
CA ASP A 85 2.40 7.95 8.06
C ASP A 85 0.91 7.58 8.14
N LYS A 86 0.16 8.32 8.96
CA LYS A 86 -1.28 8.10 9.19
C LYS A 86 -2.14 8.29 7.95
N ASN A 87 -1.57 8.76 6.85
CA ASN A 87 -2.24 8.89 5.56
C ASN A 87 -1.80 7.81 4.55
N ASN A 88 -0.84 6.96 4.92
CA ASN A 88 -0.25 5.92 4.09
C ASN A 88 -0.30 4.59 4.87
N ILE A 89 -1.24 3.72 4.52
CA ILE A 89 -1.53 2.39 5.12
C ILE A 89 -1.69 2.25 6.64
N SER A 90 -1.05 3.01 7.52
CA SER A 90 -1.38 3.05 8.96
C SER A 90 -2.65 3.84 9.27
N GLY A 91 -3.09 4.70 8.35
CA GLY A 91 -4.45 5.24 8.32
C GLY A 91 -5.47 4.36 7.62
N ALA A 92 -5.02 3.30 6.91
CA ALA A 92 -5.95 2.39 6.27
C ALA A 92 -6.74 1.68 7.36
N THR A 93 -8.06 1.82 7.30
CA THR A 93 -8.93 1.20 8.29
C THR A 93 -9.18 -0.24 7.87
N ILE A 94 -8.67 -1.19 8.65
CA ILE A 94 -8.78 -2.62 8.35
C ILE A 94 -10.09 -3.17 8.92
N GLY A 95 -10.99 -3.60 8.03
CA GLY A 95 -12.20 -4.33 8.41
C GLY A 95 -11.86 -5.79 8.66
N ARG A 96 -12.01 -6.27 9.90
CA ARG A 96 -11.86 -7.69 10.25
C ARG A 96 -13.23 -8.30 10.52
N ILE A 97 -13.45 -9.50 9.99
CA ILE A 97 -14.65 -10.27 10.28
C ILE A 97 -14.61 -10.86 11.69
N SER A 98 -15.74 -10.83 12.38
CA SER A 98 -15.89 -11.44 13.69
C SER A 98 -15.86 -12.97 13.57
N PRO A 99 -15.27 -13.70 14.55
CA PRO A 99 -15.11 -15.15 14.49
C PRO A 99 -16.38 -15.94 14.19
N SER A 100 -17.52 -15.49 14.70
CA SER A 100 -18.83 -16.13 14.49
C SER A 100 -19.30 -16.11 13.04
N TYR A 101 -18.68 -15.28 12.18
CA TYR A 101 -19.10 -15.09 10.80
C TYR A 101 -18.07 -15.49 9.75
N TYR A 102 -16.98 -16.18 10.11
CA TYR A 102 -15.92 -16.54 9.14
C TYR A 102 -16.42 -17.22 7.85
N ASN A 103 -17.45 -18.06 7.94
CA ASN A 103 -18.05 -18.74 6.78
C ASN A 103 -18.84 -17.80 5.83
N TYR A 104 -19.04 -16.55 6.25
CA TYR A 104 -19.76 -15.50 5.53
C TYR A 104 -18.84 -14.31 5.21
N ALA A 105 -17.51 -14.49 5.26
CA ALA A 105 -16.56 -13.41 5.01
C ALA A 105 -16.73 -12.80 3.61
N VAL A 106 -16.74 -13.64 2.59
CA VAL A 106 -16.95 -13.26 1.20
C VAL A 106 -17.81 -14.33 0.53
N TYR A 107 -18.83 -13.91 -0.20
CA TYR A 107 -19.68 -14.78 -1.01
C TYR A 107 -20.22 -14.04 -2.22
N CYS A 108 -20.74 -14.77 -3.20
CA CYS A 108 -21.45 -14.18 -4.34
C CYS A 108 -22.95 -14.35 -4.17
N HIS A 109 -23.70 -13.26 -4.30
CA HIS A 109 -25.16 -13.27 -4.26
C HIS A 109 -25.72 -12.94 -5.65
N SER A 110 -26.78 -13.65 -6.07
CA SER A 110 -27.37 -13.48 -7.40
C SER A 110 -27.85 -12.06 -7.70
N SER A 111 -28.30 -11.31 -6.68
CA SER A 111 -28.76 -9.92 -6.83
C SER A 111 -27.71 -8.82 -6.53
N TYR A 112 -26.52 -9.19 -6.01
CA TYR A 112 -25.52 -8.22 -5.52
C TYR A 112 -24.09 -8.48 -6.04
N GLY A 113 -23.85 -9.61 -6.72
CA GLY A 113 -22.49 -10.02 -7.06
C GLY A 113 -21.64 -10.29 -5.80
N PRO A 114 -20.34 -9.92 -5.80
CA PRO A 114 -19.47 -10.07 -4.64
C PRO A 114 -20.00 -9.29 -3.42
N THR A 115 -20.16 -9.99 -2.30
CA THR A 115 -20.65 -9.44 -1.03
C THR A 115 -19.71 -9.85 0.10
N PHE A 116 -19.44 -8.90 1.00
CA PHE A 116 -18.71 -9.15 2.23
C PHE A 116 -19.67 -9.21 3.43
N GLY A 117 -19.39 -10.13 4.36
CA GLY A 117 -20.08 -10.27 5.64
C GLY A 117 -21.39 -11.06 5.58
N ALA A 118 -22.04 -11.23 6.73
CA ALA A 118 -23.26 -12.06 6.88
C ALA A 118 -24.55 -11.42 6.34
N GLY A 119 -24.48 -10.72 5.21
CA GLY A 119 -25.65 -10.37 4.41
C GLY A 119 -25.68 -8.97 3.83
N LYS A 120 -25.06 -7.96 4.45
CA LYS A 120 -25.12 -6.54 4.00
C LYS A 120 -23.94 -5.65 4.42
N ASP A 121 -22.84 -6.20 4.94
CA ASP A 121 -21.75 -5.37 5.45
C ASP A 121 -21.16 -4.47 4.36
N LEU A 122 -20.83 -5.05 3.22
CA LEU A 122 -20.42 -4.32 2.03
C LEU A 122 -20.90 -5.08 0.78
N ARG A 123 -21.71 -4.41 -0.05
CA ARG A 123 -22.30 -5.00 -1.25
C ARG A 123 -22.57 -3.96 -2.32
N CYS A 124 -22.51 -4.35 -3.59
CA CYS A 124 -22.97 -3.55 -4.72
C CYS A 124 -24.30 -4.13 -5.23
N TYR A 125 -25.25 -3.32 -5.67
CA TYR A 125 -26.44 -3.87 -6.35
C TYR A 125 -26.12 -4.17 -7.81
N ASP A 126 -26.63 -5.29 -8.33
CA ASP A 126 -26.42 -5.69 -9.72
C ASP A 126 -26.82 -4.57 -10.70
N GLY A 127 -26.01 -4.39 -11.74
CA GLY A 127 -26.18 -3.34 -12.75
C GLY A 127 -25.93 -1.90 -12.25
N THR A 128 -25.35 -1.73 -11.06
CA THR A 128 -25.03 -0.39 -10.50
C THR A 128 -23.58 -0.31 -10.02
N ASN A 129 -23.08 0.92 -9.85
CA ASN A 129 -21.82 1.20 -9.15
C ASN A 129 -22.07 1.70 -7.71
N ASN A 130 -23.29 1.50 -7.19
CA ASN A 130 -23.72 2.01 -5.89
C ASN A 130 -23.48 0.97 -4.81
N TRP A 131 -22.40 1.16 -4.06
CA TRP A 131 -22.05 0.32 -2.93
C TRP A 131 -22.82 0.75 -1.69
N ARG A 132 -23.26 -0.24 -0.91
CA ARG A 132 -23.88 -0.06 0.41
C ARG A 132 -22.97 -0.61 1.47
N TYR A 133 -22.83 0.15 2.54
CA TYR A 133 -22.06 -0.22 3.71
C TYR A 133 -22.95 -0.22 4.96
N SER A 134 -23.05 -1.36 5.62
CA SER A 134 -23.86 -1.58 6.81
C SER A 134 -23.22 -2.67 7.68
N PRO A 135 -22.09 -2.38 8.33
CA PRO A 135 -21.27 -3.37 9.03
C PRO A 135 -22.07 -4.02 10.15
N SER A 136 -22.03 -5.35 10.19
CA SER A 136 -22.71 -6.18 11.20
C SER A 136 -21.85 -7.36 11.65
N SER A 137 -21.04 -7.89 10.73
CA SER A 137 -20.15 -9.02 10.92
C SER A 137 -18.68 -8.61 10.85
N TYR A 138 -18.36 -7.53 10.13
CA TYR A 138 -17.07 -6.84 10.14
C TYR A 138 -17.07 -5.67 11.12
N ASN A 139 -15.90 -5.36 11.66
CA ASN A 139 -15.70 -4.13 12.45
C ASN A 139 -16.01 -2.88 11.60
N ASN A 140 -16.54 -1.85 12.25
CA ASN A 140 -16.84 -0.60 11.58
C ASN A 140 -15.54 0.13 11.17
N ILE A 141 -15.39 0.36 9.87
CA ILE A 141 -14.29 1.10 9.25
C ILE A 141 -14.67 2.52 8.80
N SER A 142 -15.82 3.03 9.25
CA SER A 142 -16.26 4.42 9.03
C SER A 142 -16.47 4.82 7.57
N LEU A 143 -16.85 3.88 6.70
CA LEU A 143 -17.30 4.23 5.35
C LEU A 143 -18.69 4.90 5.36
N PRO A 144 -19.01 5.73 4.36
CA PRO A 144 -20.37 6.21 4.14
C PRO A 144 -21.34 5.04 3.90
N SER A 145 -22.58 5.15 4.37
CA SER A 145 -23.60 4.10 4.19
C SER A 145 -23.94 3.80 2.72
N SER A 146 -23.61 4.73 1.82
CA SER A 146 -23.71 4.59 0.38
C SER A 146 -22.60 5.39 -0.31
N PHE A 147 -21.95 4.81 -1.32
CA PHE A 147 -20.93 5.49 -2.12
C PHE A 147 -20.80 4.84 -3.51
N THR A 148 -20.24 5.58 -4.48
CA THR A 148 -19.95 5.06 -5.81
C THR A 148 -18.50 4.62 -5.91
N VAL A 149 -18.26 3.49 -6.57
CA VAL A 149 -16.91 2.99 -6.87
C VAL A 149 -16.77 2.91 -8.38
N SER A 150 -15.77 3.60 -8.93
CA SER A 150 -15.48 3.59 -10.37
C SER A 150 -14.75 2.33 -10.81
N ASP A 151 -13.93 1.75 -9.91
CA ASP A 151 -13.11 0.58 -10.20
C ASP A 151 -12.82 -0.22 -8.91
N TRP A 152 -12.73 -1.54 -9.01
CA TRP A 152 -12.42 -2.42 -7.90
C TRP A 152 -11.68 -3.68 -8.37
N GLU A 153 -10.68 -4.10 -7.59
CA GLU A 153 -9.91 -5.32 -7.83
C GLU A 153 -9.96 -6.23 -6.61
N VAL A 154 -10.01 -7.55 -6.85
CA VAL A 154 -10.00 -8.58 -5.79
C VAL A 154 -8.76 -9.43 -5.93
N PHE A 155 -7.94 -9.45 -4.89
CA PHE A 155 -6.70 -10.22 -4.84
C PHE A 155 -6.80 -11.37 -3.85
N LYS A 156 -6.28 -12.54 -4.25
CA LYS A 156 -6.04 -13.65 -3.33
C LYS A 156 -4.57 -13.67 -2.95
N VAL A 157 -4.27 -13.27 -1.72
CA VAL A 157 -2.90 -13.41 -1.16
C VAL A 157 -2.70 -14.86 -0.74
N VAL A 158 -1.69 -15.51 -1.32
CA VAL A 158 -1.25 -16.85 -0.94
C VAL A 158 0.19 -16.79 -0.44
N THR A 159 0.45 -17.37 0.73
CA THR A 159 1.83 -17.61 1.17
C THR A 159 2.42 -18.70 0.29
N LYS A 160 3.56 -18.45 -0.35
CA LYS A 160 4.32 -19.53 -0.98
C LYS A 160 4.81 -20.47 0.12
N ALA A 161 4.48 -21.75 -0.04
CA ALA A 161 5.01 -22.85 0.75
C ALA A 161 6.47 -23.12 0.37
#